data_AF-A0A9E5KEU8-F1
#
_entry.id   AF-A0A9E5KEU8-F1
#
_cell.length_a   1.000
_cell.length_b   1.000
_cell.length_c   1.000
_cell.angle_alpha   90.00
_cell.angle_beta   90.00
_cell.angle_gamma   90.00
#
_symmetry.space_group_name_H-M   'P 1'
#
loop_
_entity.id
_entity.type
_entity.pdbx_description
1 polymer ?
#
loop_
_entity_poly.entity_id
_entity_poly.type
_entity_poly.pdbx_seq_one_letter_code
_entity_poly.pdbx_strand_id
1 'polypeptide(L)'
;MISDYFEYYRLAAFLSRWSQRRIGIVMGAASLKELFEPKYYQHLDGGILESFGRLFKFDLKLYVYPFLNPSTGDLITVQTLEVAQSLIQLYGYLVDRGCLISLDNFTREFLPIFSRDALAKISAGDSSWESMVPPQVASLIKERHLLGYKG
;
A
#
# COMPACT_ATOMS: atom_id res chain seq x y z
N MET A 1 -13.94 -0.51 -4.40
CA MET A 1 -13.59 0.16 -5.67
C MET A 1 -12.28 -0.44 -6.14
N ILE A 2 -12.18 -0.84 -7.41
CA ILE A 2 -10.92 -1.25 -8.04
C ILE A 2 -10.53 -0.10 -8.95
N SER A 3 -9.33 0.47 -8.78
CA SER A 3 -8.83 1.60 -9.57
C SER A 3 -7.37 1.40 -9.91
N ASP A 4 -6.94 1.91 -11.07
CA ASP A 4 -5.53 1.92 -11.49
C ASP A 4 -4.80 3.22 -11.11
N TYR A 5 -5.40 4.05 -10.24
CA TYR A 5 -4.82 5.33 -9.85
C TYR A 5 -3.52 5.14 -9.08
N PHE A 6 -2.41 5.26 -9.80
CA PHE A 6 -1.08 5.36 -9.21
C PHE A 6 -0.96 6.65 -8.39
N GLU A 7 -1.70 7.70 -8.79
CA GLU A 7 -1.75 8.96 -8.07
C GLU A 7 -2.85 8.97 -7.00
N TYR A 8 -2.49 8.65 -5.76
CA TYR A 8 -3.41 8.68 -4.61
C TYR A 8 -4.13 10.03 -4.42
N TYR A 9 -3.57 11.15 -4.89
CA TYR A 9 -4.25 12.45 -4.85
C TYR A 9 -5.49 12.49 -5.75
N ARG A 10 -5.52 11.75 -6.87
CA ARG A 10 -6.69 11.66 -7.76
C ARG A 10 -7.80 10.86 -7.10
N LEU A 11 -7.43 9.78 -6.41
CA LEU A 11 -8.35 8.98 -5.62
C LEU A 11 -8.96 9.82 -4.47
N ALA A 12 -8.14 10.55 -3.74
CA ALA A 12 -8.60 11.43 -2.67
C ALA A 12 -9.54 12.52 -3.21
N ALA A 13 -9.18 13.17 -4.32
CA ALA A 13 -10.03 14.15 -4.99
C ALA A 13 -11.33 13.55 -5.53
N PHE A 14 -11.30 12.30 -6.01
CA PHE A 14 -12.50 11.59 -6.42
C PHE A 14 -13.43 11.38 -5.24
N LEU A 15 -12.93 10.83 -4.12
CA LEU A 15 -13.71 10.51 -2.93
C LEU A 15 -14.27 11.78 -2.26
N SER A 16 -13.51 12.86 -2.22
CA SER A 16 -13.94 14.12 -1.59
C SER A 16 -15.09 14.82 -2.32
N ARG A 17 -15.31 14.53 -3.61
CA ARG A 17 -16.51 15.00 -4.32
C ARG A 17 -17.79 14.37 -3.80
N TRP A 18 -17.71 13.19 -3.19
CA TRP A 18 -18.87 12.41 -2.76
C TRP A 18 -19.01 12.33 -1.24
N SER A 19 -18.02 12.80 -0.47
CA SER A 19 -18.04 12.78 1.00
C SER A 19 -17.22 13.92 1.59
N GLN A 20 -17.75 14.56 2.62
CA GLN A 20 -17.01 15.50 3.49
C GLN A 20 -16.57 14.86 4.82
N ARG A 21 -16.78 13.56 4.99
CA ARG A 21 -16.31 12.82 6.17
C ARG A 21 -14.82 12.51 6.02
N ARG A 22 -14.15 12.25 7.15
CA ARG A 22 -12.74 11.84 7.18
C ARG A 22 -12.51 10.63 6.27
N ILE A 23 -11.44 10.70 5.46
CA ILE A 23 -11.04 9.64 4.53
C ILE A 23 -9.78 8.96 5.09
N GLY A 24 -9.84 7.64 5.27
CA GLY A 24 -8.70 6.80 5.60
C GLY A 24 -8.34 5.92 4.41
N ILE A 25 -7.07 5.88 4.02
CA ILE A 25 -6.54 4.96 3.01
C ILE A 25 -5.55 4.02 3.68
N VAL A 26 -5.68 2.72 3.45
CA VAL A 26 -4.74 1.70 3.94
C VAL A 26 -3.78 1.34 2.82
N MET A 27 -2.48 1.29 3.11
CA MET A 27 -1.44 0.91 2.15
C MET A 27 -0.25 0.27 2.84
N GLY A 28 0.64 -0.40 2.09
CA GLY A 28 1.89 -0.94 2.63
C GLY A 28 3.00 0.11 2.69
N ALA A 29 3.95 -0.06 3.61
CA ALA A 29 5.11 0.82 3.74
C ALA A 29 5.97 0.87 2.45
N ALA A 30 6.03 -0.22 1.68
CA ALA A 30 6.68 -0.23 0.36
C ALA A 30 5.99 0.74 -0.62
N SER A 31 4.66 0.74 -0.68
CA SER A 31 3.90 1.69 -1.51
C SER A 31 4.03 3.13 -1.01
N LEU A 32 4.15 3.32 0.31
CA LEU A 32 4.41 4.65 0.88
C LEU A 32 5.77 5.17 0.43
N LYS A 33 6.80 4.32 0.39
CA LYS A 33 8.12 4.70 -0.12
C LYS A 33 8.02 5.17 -1.57
N GLU A 34 7.31 4.43 -2.41
CA GLU A 34 7.07 4.80 -3.81
C GLU A 34 6.32 6.14 -3.93
N LEU A 35 5.39 6.44 -3.02
CA LEU A 35 4.67 7.71 -2.99
C LEU A 35 5.58 8.93 -2.71
N PHE A 36 6.77 8.72 -2.16
CA PHE A 36 7.79 9.77 -1.99
C PHE A 36 8.82 9.83 -3.15
N GLU A 37 8.66 9.03 -4.21
CA GLU A 37 9.57 9.05 -5.36
C GLU A 37 9.23 10.23 -6.31
N PRO A 38 10.13 11.21 -6.52
CA PRO A 38 9.82 12.41 -7.30
C PRO A 38 9.47 12.15 -8.76
N LYS A 39 9.93 11.02 -9.33
CA LYS A 39 9.69 10.64 -10.72
C LYS A 39 8.20 10.59 -11.09
N TYR A 40 7.33 10.31 -10.12
CA TYR A 40 5.89 10.21 -10.36
C TYR A 40 5.19 11.58 -10.46
N TYR A 41 5.87 12.68 -10.16
CA TYR A 41 5.28 14.03 -10.10
C TYR A 41 5.91 15.03 -11.07
N GLN A 42 6.73 14.56 -12.02
CA GLN A 42 7.39 15.43 -13.01
C GLN A 42 6.42 16.17 -13.94
N HIS A 43 5.18 15.69 -14.05
CA HIS A 43 4.12 16.28 -14.87
C HIS A 43 3.31 17.37 -14.13
N LEU A 44 3.59 17.61 -12.85
CA LEU A 44 2.92 18.63 -12.03
C LEU A 44 3.84 19.84 -11.89
N ASP A 45 3.31 21.04 -12.11
CA ASP A 45 4.08 22.30 -12.02
C ASP A 45 4.70 22.49 -10.63
N GLY A 46 3.97 22.13 -9.56
CA GLY A 46 4.45 22.14 -8.18
C GLY A 46 5.04 20.82 -7.68
N GLY A 47 5.22 19.85 -8.57
CA GLY A 47 5.85 18.55 -8.29
C GLY A 47 5.22 17.81 -7.10
N ILE A 48 6.08 17.25 -6.24
CA ILE A 48 5.66 16.46 -5.09
C ILE A 48 4.85 17.28 -4.06
N LEU A 49 5.21 18.54 -3.85
CA LEU A 49 4.52 19.39 -2.86
C LEU A 49 3.07 19.65 -3.28
N GLU A 50 2.83 19.89 -4.57
CA GLU A 50 1.48 20.04 -5.10
C GLU A 50 0.66 18.76 -4.93
N SER A 51 1.24 17.60 -5.27
CA SER A 51 0.59 16.29 -5.10
C SER A 51 0.16 16.07 -3.64
N PHE A 52 1.05 16.29 -2.68
CA PHE A 52 0.77 16.10 -1.26
C PHE A 52 -0.21 17.13 -0.71
N GLY A 53 -0.13 18.40 -1.15
CA GLY A 53 -1.11 19.42 -0.82
C GLY A 53 -2.52 19.05 -1.27
N ARG A 54 -2.65 18.44 -2.46
CA ARG A 54 -3.93 17.91 -2.97
C ARG A 54 -4.39 16.69 -2.17
N LEU A 55 -3.50 15.75 -1.86
CA LEU A 55 -3.80 14.51 -1.15
C LEU A 55 -4.35 14.77 0.27
N PHE A 56 -3.72 15.68 1.03
CA PHE A 56 -4.03 15.91 2.44
C PHE A 56 -5.04 17.05 2.69
N LYS A 57 -5.68 17.57 1.63
CA LYS A 57 -6.65 18.70 1.68
C LYS A 57 -7.88 18.45 2.55
N PHE A 58 -8.25 17.19 2.82
CA PHE A 58 -9.51 16.82 3.49
C PHE A 58 -9.31 16.00 4.78
N ASP A 59 -8.28 16.31 5.57
CA ASP A 59 -7.92 15.54 6.78
C ASP A 59 -7.76 14.04 6.47
N LEU A 60 -7.23 13.74 5.27
CA LEU A 60 -7.00 12.38 4.82
C LEU A 60 -5.87 11.76 5.64
N LYS A 61 -6.06 10.50 6.05
CA LYS A 61 -5.06 9.75 6.81
C LYS A 61 -4.62 8.52 6.04
N LEU A 62 -3.31 8.32 5.94
CA LEU A 62 -2.69 7.11 5.43
C LEU A 62 -2.41 6.18 6.61
N TYR A 63 -3.02 5.01 6.60
CA TYR A 63 -2.77 3.92 7.53
C TYR A 63 -1.82 2.93 6.87
N VAL A 64 -0.64 2.79 7.45
CA VAL A 64 0.50 2.17 6.79
C VAL A 64 0.76 0.83 7.45
N TYR A 65 0.49 -0.23 6.70
CA TYR A 65 0.82 -1.59 7.08
C TYR A 65 2.33 -1.81 6.92
N PRO A 66 3.01 -2.39 7.93
CA PRO A 66 4.45 -2.55 7.87
C PRO A 66 4.86 -3.49 6.74
N PHE A 67 6.08 -3.30 6.26
CA PHE A 67 6.67 -4.14 5.23
C PHE A 67 7.89 -4.86 5.79
N LEU A 68 7.88 -6.19 5.71
CA LEU A 68 9.06 -7.00 6.04
C LEU A 68 9.91 -7.15 4.79
N ASN A 69 11.13 -6.62 4.81
CA ASN A 69 12.06 -6.79 3.71
C ASN A 69 12.53 -8.26 3.65
N PRO A 70 12.24 -9.01 2.57
CA PRO A 70 12.62 -10.40 2.48
C PRO A 70 14.14 -10.62 2.34
N SER A 71 14.88 -9.60 1.89
CA SER A 71 16.34 -9.69 1.69
C SER A 71 17.13 -9.36 2.95
N THR A 72 16.67 -8.40 3.76
CA THR A 72 17.39 -7.97 4.97
C THR A 72 16.75 -8.47 6.27
N GLY A 73 15.47 -8.83 6.25
CA GLY A 73 14.69 -9.17 7.44
C GLY A 73 14.18 -7.95 8.21
N ASP A 74 14.44 -6.73 7.72
CA ASP A 74 14.06 -5.50 8.40
C ASP A 74 12.56 -5.22 8.30
N LEU A 75 11.99 -4.77 9.41
CA LEU A 75 10.60 -4.31 9.46
C LEU A 75 10.54 -2.80 9.20
N ILE A 76 10.02 -2.44 8.03
CA ILE A 76 9.84 -1.05 7.62
C ILE A 76 8.44 -0.59 8.06
N THR A 77 8.41 0.48 8.85
CA THR A 77 7.23 1.12 9.43
C THR A 77 7.22 2.60 9.05
N VAL A 78 6.21 3.37 9.47
CA VAL A 78 6.22 4.84 9.29
C VAL A 78 7.44 5.47 9.97
N GLN A 79 7.88 4.93 11.09
CA GLN A 79 8.97 5.50 11.88
C GLN A 79 10.35 5.16 11.31
N THR A 80 10.47 4.03 10.61
CA THR A 80 11.75 3.52 10.09
C THR A 80 11.90 3.67 8.58
N LEU A 81 10.87 4.17 7.88
CA LEU A 81 10.93 4.38 6.44
C LEU A 81 11.90 5.50 6.09
N GLU A 82 12.88 5.16 5.25
CA GLU A 82 13.83 6.13 4.70
C GLU A 82 13.29 6.75 3.40
N VAL A 83 13.25 8.08 3.38
CA VAL A 83 12.95 8.89 2.19
C VAL A 83 14.20 9.64 1.73
N ALA A 84 14.16 10.18 0.51
CA ALA A 84 15.24 11.03 0.00
C ALA A 84 15.53 12.22 0.94
N GLN A 85 16.81 12.60 1.06
CA GLN A 85 17.27 13.66 1.98
C GLN A 85 16.49 14.96 1.85
N SER A 86 16.13 15.36 0.63
CA SER A 86 15.35 16.56 0.33
C SER A 86 13.90 16.50 0.83
N LEU A 87 13.37 15.31 1.12
CA LEU A 87 11.99 15.07 1.52
C LEU A 87 11.83 14.72 3.00
N ILE A 88 12.93 14.54 3.75
CA ILE A 88 12.88 14.19 5.18
C ILE A 88 12.03 15.18 5.97
N GLN A 89 12.16 16.48 5.70
CA GLN A 89 11.40 17.52 6.41
C GLN A 89 9.90 17.45 6.10
N LEU A 90 9.55 17.21 4.83
CA LEU A 90 8.15 17.01 4.42
C LEU A 90 7.56 15.75 5.06
N TYR A 91 8.31 14.65 5.06
CA TYR A 91 7.90 13.39 5.67
C TYR A 91 7.64 13.57 7.16
N GLY A 92 8.62 14.14 7.89
CA GLY A 92 8.50 14.42 9.33
C GLY A 92 7.27 15.28 9.63
N TYR A 93 7.07 16.37 8.88
CA TYR A 93 5.87 17.22 9.03
C TYR A 93 4.56 16.45 8.88
N LEU A 94 4.47 15.53 7.91
CA LEU A 94 3.26 14.73 7.68
C LEU A 94 3.04 13.69 8.79
N VAL A 95 4.12 13.09 9.31
CA VAL A 95 4.05 12.19 10.47
C VAL A 95 3.57 12.96 11.71
N ASP A 96 4.18 14.10 12.01
CA ASP A 96 3.85 14.92 13.19
C ASP A 96 2.42 15.45 13.15
N ARG A 97 1.91 15.77 11.96
CA ARG A 97 0.51 16.19 11.75
C ARG A 97 -0.48 15.02 11.88
N GLY A 98 -0.01 13.78 11.96
CA GLY A 98 -0.85 12.58 12.00
C GLY A 98 -1.50 12.24 10.67
N CYS A 99 -0.90 12.68 9.56
CA CYS A 99 -1.30 12.29 8.20
C CYS A 99 -0.85 10.85 7.88
N LEU A 100 0.27 10.40 8.45
CA LEU A 100 0.83 9.06 8.28
C LEU A 100 0.76 8.32 9.62
N ILE A 101 0.06 7.19 9.66
CA ILE A 101 -0.22 6.41 10.87
C ILE A 101 0.24 4.98 10.66
N SER A 102 1.13 4.49 11.51
CA SER A 102 1.54 3.08 11.52
C SER A 102 0.38 2.20 11.99
N LEU A 103 0.18 1.07 11.32
CA LEU A 103 -0.71 0.01 11.80
C LEU A 103 0.09 -0.97 12.63
N ASP A 104 -0.09 -0.92 13.94
CA ASP A 104 0.72 -1.71 14.89
C ASP A 104 0.08 -3.06 15.26
N ASN A 105 -1.22 -3.23 14.97
CA ASN A 105 -1.95 -4.48 15.24
C ASN A 105 -1.98 -5.39 14.01
N PHE A 106 -0.82 -5.96 13.65
CA PHE A 106 -0.65 -6.82 12.49
C PHE A 106 -0.15 -8.22 12.86
N THR A 107 -0.49 -9.21 12.03
CA THR A 107 0.01 -10.58 12.20
C THR A 107 1.31 -10.74 11.42
N ARG A 108 2.42 -10.89 12.15
CA ARG A 108 3.77 -10.98 11.57
C ARG A 108 3.92 -12.14 10.58
N GLU A 109 3.20 -13.24 10.81
CA GLU A 109 3.19 -14.44 9.96
C GLU A 109 2.66 -14.16 8.54
N PHE A 110 1.87 -13.11 8.36
CA PHE A 110 1.32 -12.76 7.05
C PHE A 110 2.20 -11.78 6.26
N LEU A 111 3.19 -11.13 6.89
CA LEU A 111 4.09 -10.19 6.21
C LEU A 111 4.90 -10.77 5.05
N PRO A 112 5.37 -12.04 5.10
CA PRO A 112 6.09 -12.66 4.00
C PRO A 112 5.19 -13.10 2.83
N ILE A 113 3.87 -12.99 2.97
CA ILE A 113 2.93 -13.48 1.96
C ILE A 113 2.77 -12.42 0.86
N PHE A 114 3.18 -12.76 -0.36
CA PHE A 114 2.98 -11.91 -1.54
C PHE A 114 2.05 -12.54 -2.56
N SER A 115 1.14 -11.75 -3.12
CA SER A 115 0.18 -12.22 -4.12
C SER A 115 0.84 -12.80 -5.36
N ARG A 116 1.98 -12.24 -5.80
CA ARG A 116 2.76 -12.76 -6.93
C ARG A 116 3.27 -14.19 -6.70
N ASP A 117 3.67 -14.50 -5.47
CA ASP A 117 4.20 -15.80 -5.10
C ASP A 117 3.06 -16.82 -5.00
N ALA A 118 1.91 -16.42 -4.44
CA ALA A 118 0.70 -17.24 -4.45
C ALA A 118 0.23 -17.54 -5.88
N LEU A 119 0.17 -16.55 -6.76
CA LEU A 119 -0.23 -16.71 -8.17
C LEU A 119 0.72 -17.62 -8.95
N ALA A 120 2.03 -17.47 -8.73
CA ALA A 120 3.04 -18.33 -9.35
C ALA A 120 2.86 -19.80 -8.91
N LYS A 121 2.65 -20.03 -7.61
CA LYS A 121 2.39 -21.36 -7.04
C LYS A 121 1.08 -21.99 -7.56
N ILE A 122 0.01 -21.20 -7.66
CA ILE A 122 -1.26 -21.65 -8.27
C ILE A 122 -1.03 -22.13 -9.70
N SER A 123 -0.33 -21.32 -10.51
CA SER A 123 -0.07 -21.63 -11.93
C SER A 123 0.85 -22.84 -12.11
N ALA A 124 1.74 -23.09 -11.14
CA ALA A 124 2.65 -24.23 -11.11
C ALA A 124 2.02 -25.52 -10.55
N GLY A 125 0.80 -25.47 -10.02
CA GLY A 125 0.15 -26.61 -9.36
C GLY A 125 0.70 -26.94 -7.96
N ASP A 126 1.41 -26.02 -7.33
CA ASP A 126 2.00 -26.19 -5.98
C ASP A 126 0.96 -25.86 -4.90
N SER A 127 0.41 -26.86 -4.21
CA SER A 127 -0.64 -26.68 -3.18
C SER A 127 -0.21 -25.88 -1.95
N SER A 128 1.06 -25.53 -1.78
CA SER A 128 1.50 -24.66 -0.67
C SER A 128 0.93 -23.24 -0.72
N TRP A 129 0.33 -22.80 -1.83
CA TRP A 129 -0.38 -21.52 -1.89
C TRP A 129 -1.64 -21.49 -1.02
N GLU A 130 -2.21 -22.64 -0.67
CA GLU A 130 -3.47 -22.71 0.08
C GLU A 130 -3.38 -22.09 1.48
N SER A 131 -2.21 -22.17 2.11
CA SER A 131 -1.94 -21.53 3.40
C SER A 131 -1.63 -20.03 3.29
N MET A 132 -1.45 -19.52 2.07
CA MET A 132 -1.16 -18.10 1.80
C MET A 132 -2.42 -17.24 1.71
N VAL A 133 -3.61 -17.85 1.71
CA VAL A 133 -4.89 -17.17 1.61
C VAL A 133 -5.86 -17.72 2.65
N PRO A 134 -6.93 -16.97 3.00
CA PRO A 134 -7.98 -17.53 3.85
C PRO A 134 -8.57 -18.82 3.25
N PRO A 135 -8.94 -19.82 4.07
CA PRO A 135 -9.44 -21.12 3.59
C PRO A 135 -10.63 -21.02 2.62
N GLN A 136 -11.50 -20.03 2.83
CA GLN A 136 -12.65 -19.76 1.97
C GLN A 136 -12.20 -19.31 0.56
N VAL A 137 -11.12 -18.54 0.46
CA VAL A 137 -10.55 -18.11 -0.82
C VAL A 137 -9.90 -19.28 -1.54
N ALA A 138 -9.17 -20.14 -0.81
CA ALA A 138 -8.57 -21.35 -1.38
C ALA A 138 -9.65 -22.28 -1.97
N SER A 139 -10.74 -22.49 -1.23
CA SER A 139 -11.88 -23.29 -1.69
C SER A 139 -12.49 -22.71 -2.98
N LEU A 140 -12.73 -21.40 -3.00
CA LEU A 140 -13.30 -20.70 -4.16
C LEU A 140 -12.43 -20.79 -5.41
N ILE A 141 -11.10 -20.65 -5.27
CA ILE A 141 -10.15 -20.76 -6.38
C ILE A 141 -10.18 -22.17 -6.98
N LYS A 142 -10.21 -23.21 -6.13
CA LYS A 142 -10.27 -24.61 -6.56
C LYS A 142 -11.59 -24.93 -7.26
N GLU A 143 -12.72 -24.60 -6.63
CA GLU A 143 -14.06 -24.88 -7.17
C GLU A 143 -14.28 -24.24 -8.54
N ARG A 144 -13.80 -23.00 -8.73
CA ARG A 144 -14.05 -22.21 -9.94
C ARG A 144 -12.87 -22.18 -10.92
N HIS A 145 -11.81 -22.93 -10.67
CA HIS A 145 -10.60 -22.97 -11.51
C HIS A 145 -10.05 -21.56 -11.83
N LEU A 146 -10.03 -20.69 -10.82
CA LEU A 146 -9.60 -19.30 -10.97
C LEU A 146 -8.08 -19.18 -11.02
N LEU A 147 -7.60 -18.04 -11.53
CA LEU A 147 -6.18 -17.63 -11.43
C LEU A 147 -5.18 -18.65 -12.02
N GLY A 148 -5.61 -19.44 -13.01
CA GLY A 148 -4.76 -20.42 -13.68
C GLY A 148 -4.63 -21.76 -12.96
N TYR A 149 -5.49 -22.05 -11.98
CA TYR A 149 -5.54 -23.35 -11.31
C TYR A 149 -5.92 -24.47 -12.28
N LYS A 150 -5.12 -25.54 -12.33
CA LYS A 150 -5.23 -26.60 -13.36
C LYS A 150 -5.93 -27.90 -12.92
N GLY A 151 -6.36 -27.99 -11.65
CA GLY A 151 -6.99 -29.20 -11.10
C GLY A 151 -5.98 -30.25 -10.66
#